data_AF-A0A138A132-F1
#
_entry.id   AF-A0A138A132-F1
#
_cell.length_a   1.000
_cell.length_b   1.000
_cell.length_c   1.000
_cell.angle_alpha   90.00
_cell.angle_beta   90.00
_cell.angle_gamma   90.00
#
_symmetry.space_group_name_H-M   'P 1'
#
loop_
_entity.id
_entity.type
_entity.pdbx_description
1 polymer ?
#
loop_
_entity_poly.entity_id
_entity_poly.type
_entity_poly.pdbx_seq_one_letter_code
_entity_poly.pdbx_strand_id
1 'polypeptide(L)'
;MIVVLLLVGTVAGTFYFDGKLKRIDALAAYSGRIADTPGTNWLLVGTDAREGLTPAQQKALATGGDLGGARTDTIMLVHIPESGDATLISIPRDLYVQIPGQGGHKINAAYFLGSTSGAGDAGGAQLLVQTFEKAAGVHIDHYAEIGFGGFANMVDAVGGVEMCPKYPINDPKAGIRLKAGCQELDGAQALGYVRTRATPNADLDRVVHQREFMSALFKETTSPTTLLNQFELWGLSNAVADALTVDSDTHLWDLGRLAWALRGGTVTTTTPTAGSEYTSDGDSLAWGKNTTEFFGLIAADQPIPARLLSGTPGTG
;
A
#
# COMPACT_ATOMS: atom_id res chain seq x y z
N MET A 1 -10.36 -6.30 38.37
CA MET A 1 -11.48 -5.47 37.87
C MET A 1 -11.03 -4.53 36.75
N ILE A 2 -10.02 -3.68 36.95
CA ILE A 2 -9.49 -2.78 35.90
C ILE A 2 -9.01 -3.56 34.66
N VAL A 3 -8.18 -4.60 34.83
CA VAL A 3 -7.70 -5.43 33.70
C VAL A 3 -8.83 -6.07 32.90
N VAL A 4 -9.88 -6.56 33.57
CA VAL A 4 -11.06 -7.16 32.91
C VAL A 4 -11.86 -6.10 32.15
N LEU A 5 -12.00 -4.89 32.70
CA LEU A 5 -12.65 -3.77 32.02
C LEU A 5 -11.85 -3.26 30.82
N LEU A 6 -10.51 -3.21 30.92
CA LEU A 6 -9.63 -2.86 29.79
C LEU A 6 -9.76 -3.93 28.69
N LEU A 7 -9.70 -5.23 29.03
CA LEU A 7 -9.88 -6.31 28.06
C LEU A 7 -11.25 -6.31 27.38
N VAL A 8 -12.33 -6.15 28.15
CA VAL A 8 -13.69 -6.01 27.60
C VAL A 8 -13.80 -4.75 26.73
N GLY A 9 -13.19 -3.64 27.16
CA GLY A 9 -13.13 -2.40 26.38
C GLY A 9 -12.34 -2.54 25.09
N THR A 10 -11.25 -3.28 25.08
CA THR A 10 -10.47 -3.59 23.86
C THR A 10 -11.31 -4.44 22.91
N VAL A 11 -11.91 -5.54 23.38
CA VAL A 11 -12.74 -6.42 22.53
C VAL A 11 -13.95 -5.67 21.97
N ALA A 12 -14.69 -4.95 22.82
CA ALA A 12 -15.84 -4.15 22.38
C ALA A 12 -15.41 -3.02 21.43
N GLY A 13 -14.27 -2.38 21.70
CA GLY A 13 -13.67 -1.38 20.82
C GLY A 13 -13.33 -1.95 19.45
N THR A 14 -12.71 -3.14 19.39
CA THR A 14 -12.39 -3.80 18.11
C THR A 14 -13.62 -4.00 17.25
N PHE A 15 -14.71 -4.56 17.80
CA PHE A 15 -15.96 -4.73 17.04
C PHE A 15 -16.63 -3.39 16.67
N TYR A 16 -16.54 -2.39 17.55
CA TYR A 16 -17.08 -1.06 17.27
C TYR A 16 -16.36 -0.38 16.10
N PHE A 17 -15.03 -0.42 16.07
CA PHE A 17 -14.23 0.16 14.99
C PHE A 17 -14.28 -0.69 13.71
N ASP A 18 -14.38 -2.02 13.83
CA ASP A 18 -14.57 -2.91 12.68
C ASP A 18 -15.86 -2.59 11.90
N GLY A 19 -16.94 -2.27 12.62
CA GLY A 19 -18.21 -1.83 12.03
C GLY A 19 -18.14 -0.47 11.33
N LYS A 20 -17.06 0.30 11.52
CA LYS A 20 -16.82 1.58 10.82
C LYS A 20 -15.98 1.45 9.56
N LEU A 21 -15.28 0.33 9.36
CA LEU A 21 -14.45 0.12 8.18
C LEU A 21 -15.29 0.26 6.91
N LYS A 22 -14.83 1.11 6.00
CA LYS A 22 -15.41 1.22 4.66
C LYS A 22 -15.08 -0.05 3.90
N ARG A 23 -16.10 -0.67 3.31
CA ARG A 23 -15.97 -1.92 2.57
C ARG A 23 -16.35 -1.75 1.12
N ILE A 24 -15.60 -2.42 0.26
CA ILE A 24 -15.81 -2.42 -1.18
C ILE A 24 -15.70 -3.84 -1.71
N ASP A 25 -16.49 -4.17 -2.73
CA ASP A 25 -16.44 -5.48 -3.36
C ASP A 25 -15.21 -5.60 -4.28
N ALA A 26 -14.00 -5.62 -3.71
CA ALA A 26 -12.75 -5.67 -4.48
C ALA A 26 -12.40 -7.08 -4.99
N LEU A 27 -12.83 -8.13 -4.30
CA LEU A 27 -12.43 -9.52 -4.54
C LEU A 27 -13.53 -10.33 -5.25
N ALA A 28 -14.30 -9.67 -6.12
CA ALA A 28 -15.40 -10.29 -6.84
C ALA A 28 -14.94 -11.51 -7.66
N ALA A 29 -15.76 -12.56 -7.66
CA ALA A 29 -15.48 -13.76 -8.44
C ALA A 29 -15.49 -13.46 -9.95
N TYR A 30 -14.57 -14.07 -10.68
CA TYR A 30 -14.53 -14.03 -12.14
C TYR A 30 -14.22 -15.41 -12.73
N SER A 31 -14.58 -15.61 -14.01
CA SER A 31 -14.35 -16.88 -14.68
C SER A 31 -12.85 -17.22 -14.75
N GLY A 32 -12.48 -18.37 -14.20
CA GLY A 32 -11.09 -18.79 -14.09
C GLY A 32 -10.28 -17.97 -13.08
N ARG A 33 -10.91 -17.52 -11.98
CA ARG A 33 -10.17 -16.95 -10.84
C ARG A 33 -9.07 -17.89 -10.37
N ILE A 34 -7.93 -17.30 -10.04
CA ILE A 34 -6.78 -18.05 -9.54
C ILE A 34 -7.23 -18.75 -8.26
N ALA A 35 -7.01 -20.06 -8.22
CA ALA A 35 -7.31 -20.86 -7.04
C ALA A 35 -6.42 -20.40 -5.88
N ASP A 36 -6.87 -20.71 -4.67
CA ASP A 36 -6.15 -20.40 -3.44
C ASP A 36 -4.67 -20.82 -3.53
N THR A 37 -3.78 -19.91 -3.15
CA THR A 37 -2.32 -20.09 -3.16
C THR A 37 -1.81 -20.07 -1.72
N PRO A 38 -0.83 -20.89 -1.33
CA PRO A 38 -0.38 -20.93 0.07
C PRO A 38 0.13 -19.57 0.58
N GLY A 39 0.01 -19.38 1.89
CA GLY A 39 0.25 -18.09 2.54
C GLY A 39 -0.98 -17.16 2.50
N THR A 40 -0.77 -15.87 2.78
CA THR A 40 -1.81 -14.85 2.72
C THR A 40 -1.30 -13.63 1.98
N ASN A 41 -2.05 -13.19 0.97
CA ASN A 41 -1.68 -12.14 0.04
C ASN A 41 -2.60 -10.93 0.17
N TRP A 42 -2.02 -9.79 0.51
CA TRP A 42 -2.69 -8.51 0.55
C TRP A 42 -2.31 -7.66 -0.64
N LEU A 43 -3.29 -7.16 -1.39
CA LEU A 43 -3.08 -6.10 -2.36
C LEU A 43 -3.35 -4.75 -1.70
N LEU A 44 -2.28 -3.97 -1.51
CA LEU A 44 -2.34 -2.63 -0.94
C LEU A 44 -2.28 -1.58 -2.05
N VAL A 45 -3.25 -0.67 -2.05
CA VAL A 45 -3.41 0.32 -3.12
C VAL A 45 -3.43 1.74 -2.56
N GLY A 46 -2.53 2.57 -3.06
CA GLY A 46 -2.58 4.02 -2.84
C GLY A 46 -3.30 4.68 -4.01
N THR A 47 -4.47 5.29 -3.74
CA THR A 47 -5.21 6.05 -4.75
C THR A 47 -4.93 7.54 -4.59
N ASP A 48 -4.89 8.25 -5.72
CA ASP A 48 -4.89 9.71 -5.72
C ASP A 48 -6.28 10.28 -5.37
N ALA A 49 -7.18 9.46 -4.79
CA ALA A 49 -8.52 9.86 -4.42
C ALA A 49 -8.45 10.97 -3.37
N ARG A 50 -9.04 12.11 -3.74
CA ARG A 50 -9.24 13.27 -2.87
C ARG A 50 -10.65 13.32 -2.32
N GLU A 51 -11.38 12.22 -2.47
CA GLU A 51 -12.76 12.11 -2.02
C GLU A 51 -12.83 12.34 -0.50
N GLY A 52 -13.76 13.20 -0.08
CA GLY A 52 -13.88 13.63 1.31
C GLY A 52 -12.92 14.74 1.75
N LEU A 53 -11.96 15.19 0.92
CA LEU A 53 -11.10 16.33 1.25
C LEU A 53 -11.73 17.68 0.92
N THR A 54 -11.84 18.54 1.93
CA THR A 54 -12.21 19.96 1.74
C THR A 54 -11.16 20.69 0.91
N PRO A 55 -11.50 21.80 0.23
CA PRO A 55 -10.51 22.62 -0.49
C PRO A 55 -9.34 23.10 0.39
N ALA A 56 -9.59 23.33 1.68
CA ALA A 56 -8.56 23.69 2.65
C ALA A 56 -7.58 22.53 2.90
N GLN A 57 -8.09 21.30 3.07
CA GLN A 57 -7.26 20.10 3.21
C GLN A 57 -6.49 19.79 1.94
N GLN A 58 -7.10 19.92 0.76
CA GLN A 58 -6.40 19.72 -0.52
C GLN A 58 -5.23 20.69 -0.69
N LYS A 59 -5.42 21.95 -0.25
CA LYS A 59 -4.34 22.94 -0.24
C LYS A 59 -3.24 22.57 0.76
N ALA A 60 -3.61 22.14 1.97
CA ALA A 60 -2.67 21.74 3.01
C ALA A 60 -1.81 20.53 2.60
N LEU A 61 -2.41 19.55 1.92
CA LEU A 61 -1.76 18.33 1.46
C LEU A 61 -1.03 18.50 0.11
N ALA A 62 -0.99 19.71 -0.45
CA ALA A 62 -0.47 19.99 -1.79
C ALA A 62 -1.04 19.03 -2.86
N THR A 63 -2.35 18.81 -2.81
CA THR A 63 -3.09 17.98 -3.77
C THR A 63 -3.95 18.83 -4.71
N GLY A 64 -3.70 20.14 -4.84
CA GLY A 64 -4.42 21.00 -5.77
C GLY A 64 -3.91 20.83 -7.21
N GLY A 65 -4.72 20.29 -8.12
CA GLY A 65 -4.38 20.02 -9.54
C GLY A 65 -5.51 19.25 -10.24
N ASP A 66 -5.42 19.05 -11.57
CA ASP A 66 -6.49 18.53 -12.45
C ASP A 66 -7.38 17.43 -11.83
N LEU A 67 -8.69 17.54 -12.06
CA LEU A 67 -9.77 16.66 -11.57
C LEU A 67 -9.79 15.29 -12.27
N GLY A 68 -8.65 14.81 -12.78
CA GLY A 68 -8.56 13.52 -13.46
C GLY A 68 -8.90 12.39 -12.49
N GLY A 69 -9.71 11.42 -12.95
CA GLY A 69 -10.19 10.29 -12.13
C GLY A 69 -9.07 9.53 -11.42
N ALA A 70 -9.44 8.82 -10.35
CA ALA A 70 -8.51 8.11 -9.49
C ALA A 70 -7.59 7.18 -10.29
N ARG A 71 -6.29 7.48 -10.28
CA ARG A 71 -5.24 6.57 -10.74
C ARG A 71 -4.57 5.96 -9.50
N THR A 72 -4.15 4.71 -9.62
CA THR A 72 -3.37 4.03 -8.58
C THR A 72 -1.89 4.32 -8.81
N ASP A 73 -1.34 5.23 -8.01
CA ASP A 73 0.07 5.60 -8.13
C ASP A 73 0.97 4.72 -7.25
N THR A 74 0.38 3.94 -6.34
CA THR A 74 1.08 2.95 -5.51
C THR A 74 0.30 1.63 -5.52
N ILE A 75 0.97 0.56 -5.93
CA ILE A 75 0.45 -0.81 -5.88
C ILE A 75 1.52 -1.65 -5.19
N MET A 76 1.14 -2.32 -4.09
CA MET A 76 2.04 -3.19 -3.34
C MET A 76 1.35 -4.52 -3.05
N LEU A 77 2.11 -5.60 -3.14
CA LEU A 77 1.71 -6.90 -2.62
C LEU A 77 2.40 -7.12 -1.28
N VAL A 78 1.65 -7.54 -0.26
CA VAL A 78 2.25 -8.16 0.93
C VAL A 78 1.95 -9.64 0.89
N HIS A 79 3.00 -10.44 0.83
CA HIS A 79 2.91 -11.89 0.96
C HIS A 79 3.35 -12.29 2.37
N ILE A 80 2.44 -12.90 3.13
CA ILE A 80 2.70 -13.48 4.45
C ILE A 80 2.80 -14.99 4.23
N PRO A 81 4.00 -15.58 4.28
CA PRO A 81 4.18 -17.02 4.03
C PRO A 81 3.59 -17.85 5.17
N GLU A 82 3.36 -19.15 4.95
CA GLU A 82 2.94 -20.08 6.03
C GLU A 82 4.00 -20.15 7.14
N SER A 83 5.27 -19.92 6.79
CA SER A 83 6.38 -19.84 7.72
C SER A 83 7.48 -18.91 7.20
N GLY A 84 7.93 -17.98 8.04
CA GLY A 84 9.04 -17.07 7.75
C GLY A 84 8.62 -15.60 7.83
N ASP A 85 9.43 -14.75 7.25
CA ASP A 85 9.20 -13.30 7.25
C ASP A 85 8.28 -12.89 6.10
N ALA A 86 7.40 -11.92 6.35
CA ALA A 86 6.56 -11.34 5.30
C ALA A 86 7.40 -10.63 4.24
N THR A 87 6.92 -10.63 3.00
CA THR A 87 7.55 -9.89 1.89
C THR A 87 6.65 -8.75 1.44
N LEU A 88 7.14 -7.51 1.53
CA LEU A 88 6.50 -6.32 0.96
C LEU A 88 7.10 -6.02 -0.42
N ILE A 89 6.27 -6.15 -1.44
CA ILE A 89 6.66 -6.11 -2.85
C ILE A 89 6.02 -4.91 -3.52
N SER A 90 6.86 -3.96 -3.94
CA SER A 90 6.39 -2.84 -4.76
C SER A 90 6.14 -3.30 -6.20
N ILE A 91 4.94 -3.05 -6.71
CA ILE A 91 4.58 -3.31 -8.11
C ILE A 91 4.76 -2.00 -8.89
N PRO A 92 5.70 -1.93 -9.84
CA PRO A 92 5.87 -0.73 -10.66
C PRO A 92 4.58 -0.42 -11.42
N ARG A 93 4.07 0.79 -11.28
CA ARG A 93 2.84 1.25 -11.94
C ARG A 93 2.89 1.13 -13.48
N ASP A 94 4.09 1.21 -14.04
CA ASP A 94 4.37 1.14 -15.48
C ASP A 94 4.63 -0.30 -15.97
N LEU A 95 4.48 -1.31 -15.10
CA LEU A 95 4.56 -2.72 -15.49
C LEU A 95 3.48 -3.03 -16.53
N TYR A 96 3.90 -3.49 -17.70
CA TYR A 96 2.99 -3.77 -18.81
C TYR A 96 2.41 -5.18 -18.68
N VAL A 97 1.08 -5.27 -18.67
CA VAL A 97 0.33 -6.51 -18.43
C VAL A 97 -0.90 -6.58 -19.32
N GLN A 98 -1.47 -7.77 -19.45
CA GLN A 98 -2.75 -7.94 -20.14
C GLN A 98 -3.89 -7.66 -19.16
N ILE A 99 -4.60 -6.56 -19.37
CA ILE A 99 -5.80 -6.18 -18.61
C ILE A 99 -7.01 -6.88 -19.24
N PRO A 100 -7.76 -7.72 -18.50
CA PRO A 100 -8.91 -8.44 -19.03
C PRO A 100 -9.95 -7.53 -19.70
N GLY A 101 -10.28 -7.83 -20.95
CA GLY A 101 -11.24 -7.05 -21.74
C GLY A 101 -10.73 -5.70 -22.27
N GLN A 102 -9.50 -5.29 -21.91
CA GLN A 102 -8.92 -4.00 -22.31
C GLN A 102 -7.65 -4.18 -23.18
N GLY A 103 -6.97 -5.33 -23.09
CA GLY A 103 -5.75 -5.60 -23.84
C GLY A 103 -4.48 -5.22 -23.06
N GLY A 104 -3.38 -5.03 -23.78
CA GLY A 104 -2.09 -4.72 -23.17
C GLY A 104 -2.01 -3.27 -22.71
N HIS A 105 -1.80 -3.07 -21.41
CA HIS A 105 -1.68 -1.74 -20.79
C HIS A 105 -0.72 -1.77 -19.61
N LYS A 106 -0.32 -0.58 -19.15
CA LYS A 106 0.32 -0.42 -17.84
C LYS A 106 -0.64 -0.81 -16.73
N ILE A 107 -0.16 -1.51 -15.70
CA ILE A 107 -1.01 -2.06 -14.63
C ILE A 107 -1.81 -0.98 -13.87
N ASN A 108 -1.29 0.24 -13.75
CA ASN A 108 -2.00 1.36 -13.11
C ASN A 108 -3.25 1.83 -13.88
N ALA A 109 -3.39 1.49 -15.16
CA ALA A 109 -4.58 1.78 -15.92
C ALA A 109 -5.76 0.88 -15.50
N ALA A 110 -5.51 -0.30 -14.93
CA ALA A 110 -6.55 -1.28 -14.59
C ALA A 110 -7.63 -0.69 -13.68
N TYR A 111 -7.23 0.03 -12.64
CA TYR A 111 -8.17 0.66 -11.73
C TYR A 111 -9.05 1.69 -12.44
N PHE A 112 -8.44 2.60 -13.20
CA PHE A 112 -9.18 3.63 -13.92
C PHE A 112 -10.15 3.00 -14.93
N LEU A 113 -9.69 2.08 -15.77
CA LEU A 113 -10.50 1.39 -16.78
C LEU A 113 -11.69 0.66 -16.14
N GLY A 114 -11.44 -0.06 -15.04
CA GLY A 114 -12.46 -0.74 -14.26
C GLY A 114 -13.48 0.23 -13.68
N SER A 115 -13.01 1.36 -13.13
CA SER A 115 -13.89 2.35 -12.51
C SER A 115 -14.88 2.99 -13.48
N THR A 116 -14.45 3.16 -14.75
CA THR A 116 -15.31 3.72 -15.81
C THR A 116 -16.33 2.73 -16.36
N SER A 117 -16.28 1.46 -15.97
CA SER A 117 -17.15 0.38 -16.50
C SER A 117 -18.50 0.26 -15.77
N GLY A 118 -18.82 1.18 -14.86
CA GLY A 118 -20.16 1.33 -14.25
C GLY A 118 -20.27 0.98 -12.77
N ALA A 119 -19.22 0.41 -12.16
CA ALA A 119 -19.18 0.04 -10.74
C ALA A 119 -18.32 0.99 -9.87
N GLY A 120 -17.87 2.12 -10.40
CA GLY A 120 -17.05 3.10 -9.67
C GLY A 120 -15.79 2.45 -9.10
N ASP A 121 -15.38 2.85 -7.91
CA ASP A 121 -14.19 2.31 -7.25
C ASP A 121 -14.21 0.78 -7.11
N ALA A 122 -15.38 0.16 -6.93
CA ALA A 122 -15.49 -1.30 -6.84
C ALA A 122 -15.07 -1.96 -8.15
N GLY A 123 -15.53 -1.43 -9.29
CA GLY A 123 -15.10 -1.92 -10.60
C GLY A 123 -13.61 -1.70 -10.85
N GLY A 124 -13.04 -0.60 -10.31
CA GLY A 124 -11.61 -0.33 -10.38
C GLY A 124 -10.79 -1.34 -9.59
N ALA A 125 -11.15 -1.57 -8.32
CA ALA A 125 -10.51 -2.55 -7.46
C ALA A 125 -10.61 -3.97 -8.05
N GLN A 126 -11.79 -4.38 -8.51
CA GLN A 126 -12.04 -5.68 -9.14
C GLN A 126 -11.15 -5.91 -10.36
N LEU A 127 -11.09 -4.94 -11.27
CA LEU A 127 -10.28 -5.10 -12.48
C LEU A 127 -8.78 -5.11 -12.16
N LEU A 128 -8.33 -4.31 -11.18
CA LEU A 128 -6.94 -4.33 -10.73
C LEU A 128 -6.56 -5.67 -10.10
N VAL A 129 -7.37 -6.18 -9.16
CA VAL A 129 -7.16 -7.50 -8.54
C VAL A 129 -7.13 -8.59 -9.61
N GLN A 130 -8.13 -8.63 -10.48
CA GLN A 130 -8.20 -9.62 -11.56
C GLN A 130 -6.98 -9.55 -12.50
N THR A 131 -6.54 -8.34 -12.84
CA THR A 131 -5.35 -8.13 -13.68
C THR A 131 -4.11 -8.67 -13.00
N PHE A 132 -3.92 -8.34 -11.71
CA PHE A 132 -2.78 -8.82 -10.94
C PHE A 132 -2.79 -10.34 -10.80
N GLU A 133 -3.91 -10.93 -10.33
CA GLU A 133 -4.05 -12.37 -10.15
C GLU A 133 -3.74 -13.12 -11.46
N LYS A 134 -4.28 -12.67 -12.59
CA LYS A 134 -4.02 -13.32 -13.90
C LYS A 134 -2.58 -13.16 -14.40
N ALA A 135 -1.94 -12.02 -14.14
CA ALA A 135 -0.57 -11.79 -14.57
C ALA A 135 0.44 -12.56 -13.70
N ALA A 136 0.26 -12.50 -12.38
CA ALA A 136 1.17 -13.08 -11.39
C ALA A 136 0.91 -14.57 -11.10
N GLY A 137 -0.33 -15.04 -11.27
CA GLY A 137 -0.73 -16.38 -10.85
C GLY A 137 -0.81 -16.54 -9.32
N VAL A 138 -0.99 -15.44 -8.60
CA VAL A 138 -1.09 -15.37 -7.14
C VAL A 138 -2.54 -15.04 -6.77
N HIS A 139 -3.13 -15.75 -5.81
CA HIS A 139 -4.46 -15.42 -5.28
C HIS A 139 -4.36 -14.21 -4.35
N ILE A 140 -5.33 -13.30 -4.38
CA ILE A 140 -5.43 -12.18 -3.43
C ILE A 140 -6.52 -12.49 -2.41
N ASP A 141 -6.10 -12.61 -1.15
CA ASP A 141 -6.97 -12.90 0.00
C ASP A 141 -7.62 -11.64 0.57
N HIS A 142 -6.88 -10.53 0.53
CA HIS A 142 -7.31 -9.27 1.11
C HIS A 142 -6.93 -8.08 0.23
N TYR A 143 -7.79 -7.07 0.22
CA TYR A 143 -7.57 -5.80 -0.45
C TYR A 143 -7.70 -4.66 0.55
N ALA A 144 -6.77 -3.72 0.50
CA ALA A 144 -6.88 -2.47 1.24
C ALA A 144 -6.42 -1.30 0.38
N GLU A 145 -7.21 -0.24 0.34
CA GLU A 145 -6.88 1.00 -0.33
C GLU A 145 -6.89 2.19 0.62
N ILE A 146 -6.00 3.14 0.34
CA ILE A 146 -5.87 4.37 1.09
C ILE A 146 -5.72 5.55 0.15
N GLY A 147 -6.54 6.57 0.36
CA GLY A 147 -6.41 7.87 -0.29
C GLY A 147 -5.46 8.80 0.46
N PHE A 148 -5.10 9.93 -0.15
CA PHE A 148 -4.19 10.92 0.46
C PHE A 148 -4.66 11.46 1.81
N GLY A 149 -5.97 11.72 1.95
CA GLY A 149 -6.55 12.18 3.21
C GLY A 149 -6.46 11.13 4.31
N GLY A 150 -6.80 9.88 3.97
CA GLY A 150 -6.71 8.75 4.90
C GLY A 150 -5.27 8.54 5.36
N PHE A 151 -4.31 8.59 4.43
CA PHE A 151 -2.89 8.47 4.73
C PHE A 151 -2.42 9.52 5.73
N ALA A 152 -2.66 10.81 5.45
CA ALA A 152 -2.22 11.88 6.33
C ALA A 152 -2.85 11.78 7.73
N ASN A 153 -4.16 11.53 7.80
CA ASN A 153 -4.87 11.37 9.08
C ASN A 153 -4.35 10.18 9.90
N MET A 154 -4.00 9.07 9.24
CA MET A 154 -3.46 7.89 9.91
C MET A 154 -2.08 8.19 10.52
N VAL A 155 -1.23 8.93 9.80
CA VAL A 155 0.09 9.36 10.32
C VAL A 155 -0.07 10.31 11.51
N ASP A 156 -0.96 11.29 11.41
CA ASP A 156 -1.23 12.21 12.52
C ASP A 156 -1.79 11.47 13.75
N ALA A 157 -2.59 10.43 13.54
CA ALA A 157 -3.18 9.63 14.62
C ALA A 157 -2.16 8.78 15.39
N VAL A 158 -1.04 8.39 14.77
CA VAL A 158 0.07 7.71 15.47
C VAL A 158 1.06 8.68 16.10
N GLY A 159 0.83 9.99 15.99
CA GLY A 159 1.71 11.03 16.52
C GLY A 159 2.74 11.56 15.52
N GLY A 160 2.84 10.95 14.34
CA GLY A 160 3.87 11.22 13.35
C GLY A 160 4.72 9.98 13.07
N VAL A 161 5.62 10.07 12.09
CA VAL A 161 6.57 9.00 11.78
C VAL A 161 7.97 9.58 11.68
N GLU A 162 8.92 9.01 12.44
CA GLU A 162 10.32 9.40 12.35
C GLU A 162 10.94 8.95 11.02
N MET A 163 11.41 9.92 10.23
CA MET A 163 12.11 9.67 8.97
C MET A 163 13.47 10.36 8.98
N CYS A 164 14.47 9.73 8.35
CA CYS A 164 15.84 10.24 8.30
C CYS A 164 16.31 10.53 6.86
N PRO A 165 15.82 11.59 6.20
CA PRO A 165 16.31 11.98 4.87
C PRO A 165 17.83 12.17 4.85
N LYS A 166 18.50 11.53 3.88
CA LYS A 166 19.98 11.63 3.71
C LYS A 166 20.45 13.03 3.29
N TYR A 167 19.58 13.78 2.62
CA TYR A 167 19.84 15.13 2.13
C TYR A 167 18.59 15.99 2.33
N PRO A 168 18.71 17.33 2.37
CA PRO A 168 17.53 18.19 2.47
C PRO A 168 16.65 18.05 1.22
N ILE A 169 15.34 17.94 1.42
CA ILE A 169 14.36 17.80 0.34
C ILE A 169 13.48 19.04 0.33
N ASN A 170 13.45 19.77 -0.78
CA ASN A 170 12.58 20.93 -0.95
C ASN A 170 11.76 20.73 -2.22
N ASP A 171 10.50 20.33 -2.06
CA ASP A 171 9.58 20.06 -3.14
C ASP A 171 8.29 20.86 -2.95
N PRO A 172 8.19 22.06 -3.55
CA PRO A 172 6.99 22.88 -3.49
C PRO A 172 5.75 22.21 -4.09
N LYS A 173 5.92 21.24 -5.02
CA LYS A 173 4.79 20.52 -5.62
C LYS A 173 4.24 19.47 -4.68
N ALA A 174 5.12 18.84 -3.88
CA ALA A 174 4.73 17.91 -2.83
C ALA A 174 4.47 18.59 -1.47
N GLY A 175 4.64 19.92 -1.38
CA GLY A 175 4.34 20.71 -0.19
C GLY A 175 5.37 20.58 0.94
N ILE A 176 6.57 20.07 0.67
CA ILE A 176 7.53 19.73 1.73
C ILE A 176 8.85 20.49 1.64
N ARG A 177 9.40 20.78 2.83
CA ARG A 177 10.74 21.30 3.02
C ARG A 177 11.37 20.62 4.23
N LEU A 178 12.02 19.49 3.99
CA LEU A 178 12.61 18.63 5.00
C LEU A 178 14.11 18.91 5.14
N LYS A 179 14.60 18.87 6.37
CA LYS A 179 16.05 18.94 6.65
C LYS A 179 16.68 17.57 6.39
N ALA A 180 18.00 17.51 6.24
CA ALA A 180 18.71 16.25 6.36
C ALA A 180 18.73 15.79 7.84
N GLY A 181 18.76 14.48 8.06
CA GLY A 181 18.75 13.87 9.40
C GLY A 181 17.36 13.50 9.89
N CYS A 182 17.32 12.74 10.99
CA CYS A 182 16.08 12.22 11.56
C CYS A 182 15.18 13.34 12.08
N GLN A 183 13.93 13.33 11.65
CA GLN A 183 12.89 14.22 12.12
C GLN A 183 11.54 13.50 12.06
N GLU A 184 10.65 13.85 12.97
CA GLU A 184 9.27 13.36 12.97
C GLU A 184 8.47 14.10 11.89
N LEU A 185 7.81 13.33 11.02
CA LEU A 185 6.97 13.86 9.95
C LEU A 185 5.50 13.73 10.34
N ASP A 186 4.78 14.86 10.31
CA ASP A 186 3.32 14.87 10.36
C ASP A 186 2.71 14.30 9.08
N GLY A 187 1.39 14.11 9.03
CA GLY A 187 0.70 13.50 7.90
C GLY A 187 0.89 14.23 6.58
N ALA A 188 0.96 15.57 6.60
CA ALA A 188 1.20 16.35 5.39
C ALA A 188 2.64 16.20 4.90
N GLN A 189 3.61 16.23 5.82
CA GLN A 189 5.02 16.05 5.53
C GLN A 189 5.32 14.63 5.05
N ALA A 190 4.75 13.61 5.69
CA ALA A 190 4.85 12.21 5.31
C ALA A 190 4.28 11.98 3.91
N LEU A 191 3.09 12.55 3.63
CA LEU A 191 2.45 12.42 2.32
C LEU A 191 3.32 13.06 1.23
N GLY A 192 3.89 14.25 1.51
CA GLY A 192 4.81 14.89 0.59
C GLY A 192 6.12 14.12 0.42
N TYR A 193 6.62 13.47 1.48
CA TYR A 193 7.84 12.65 1.44
C TYR A 193 7.70 11.44 0.53
N VAL A 194 6.58 10.72 0.61
CA VAL A 194 6.31 9.54 -0.25
C VAL A 194 5.90 9.91 -1.69
N ARG A 195 5.53 11.17 -1.94
CA ARG A 195 5.16 11.69 -3.27
C ARG A 195 6.30 12.43 -3.98
N THR A 196 7.30 12.91 -3.26
CA THR A 196 8.34 13.77 -3.84
C THR A 196 9.13 13.05 -4.93
N ARG A 197 9.43 13.80 -5.99
CA ARG A 197 10.35 13.39 -7.07
C ARG A 197 11.56 14.31 -7.15
N ALA A 198 11.66 15.28 -6.23
CA ALA A 198 12.74 16.26 -6.17
C ALA A 198 13.98 15.66 -5.48
N THR A 199 14.40 14.50 -5.97
CA THR A 199 15.49 13.68 -5.45
C THR A 199 16.49 13.40 -6.57
N PRO A 200 17.78 13.15 -6.27
CA PRO A 200 18.80 12.92 -7.29
C PRO A 200 18.45 11.80 -8.30
N ASN A 201 17.70 10.77 -7.89
CA ASN A 201 17.26 9.68 -8.77
C ASN A 201 15.73 9.61 -8.98
N ALA A 202 15.00 10.69 -8.70
CA ALA A 202 13.56 10.86 -8.91
C ALA A 202 12.69 9.63 -8.55
N ASP A 203 12.26 8.85 -9.55
CA ASP A 203 11.32 7.74 -9.38
C ASP A 203 11.92 6.54 -8.64
N LEU A 204 13.23 6.31 -8.74
CA LEU A 204 13.90 5.22 -8.00
C LEU A 204 13.92 5.50 -6.50
N ASP A 205 14.23 6.74 -6.13
CA ASP A 205 14.24 7.17 -4.73
C ASP A 205 12.81 7.20 -4.16
N ARG A 206 11.78 7.47 -4.98
CA ARG A 206 10.37 7.43 -4.54
C ARG A 206 9.97 6.05 -4.04
N VAL A 207 10.30 4.99 -4.78
CA VAL A 207 9.97 3.62 -4.37
C VAL A 207 10.67 3.29 -3.05
N VAL A 208 11.94 3.68 -2.90
CA VAL A 208 12.70 3.50 -1.66
C VAL A 208 12.04 4.24 -0.49
N HIS A 209 11.70 5.52 -0.66
CA HIS A 209 11.03 6.31 0.38
C HIS A 209 9.69 5.70 0.80
N GLN A 210 8.90 5.18 -0.13
CA GLN A 210 7.63 4.51 0.19
C GLN A 210 7.85 3.28 1.07
N ARG A 211 8.86 2.47 0.77
CA ARG A 211 9.19 1.25 1.53
C ARG A 211 9.76 1.56 2.91
N GLU A 212 10.68 2.52 2.98
CA GLU A 212 11.25 3.02 4.24
C GLU A 212 10.13 3.59 5.13
N PHE A 213 9.26 4.41 4.55
CA PHE A 213 8.12 4.98 5.25
C PHE A 213 7.15 3.92 5.75
N MET A 214 6.72 2.97 4.91
CA MET A 214 5.82 1.91 5.34
C MET A 214 6.43 1.09 6.48
N SER A 215 7.72 0.78 6.40
CA SER A 215 8.43 0.07 7.46
C SER A 215 8.45 0.86 8.77
N ALA A 216 8.70 2.17 8.71
CA ALA A 216 8.66 3.06 9.86
C ALA A 216 7.25 3.19 10.46
N LEU A 217 6.23 3.33 9.62
CA LEU A 217 4.82 3.38 10.03
C LEU A 217 4.38 2.08 10.73
N PHE A 218 4.73 0.90 10.19
CA PHE A 218 4.39 -0.37 10.85
C PHE A 218 5.12 -0.55 12.17
N LYS A 219 6.37 -0.10 12.26
CA LYS A 219 7.12 -0.10 13.52
C LYS A 219 6.45 0.80 14.58
N GLU A 220 5.96 1.98 14.18
CA GLU A 220 5.29 2.91 15.09
C GLU A 220 3.93 2.37 15.54
N THR A 221 3.09 1.93 14.59
CA THR A 221 1.74 1.39 14.89
C THR A 221 1.76 0.12 15.75
N THR A 222 2.87 -0.64 15.72
CA THR A 222 3.05 -1.86 16.52
C THR A 222 3.95 -1.65 17.73
N SER A 223 4.28 -0.39 18.07
CA SER A 223 5.12 -0.07 19.22
C SER A 223 4.42 -0.45 20.53
N PRO A 224 5.16 -0.89 21.57
CA PRO A 224 4.57 -1.14 22.88
C PRO A 224 3.87 0.09 23.46
N THR A 225 4.34 1.30 23.14
CA THR A 225 3.71 2.55 23.59
C THR A 225 2.29 2.66 23.04
N THR A 226 2.13 2.52 21.73
CA THR A 226 0.83 2.60 21.05
C THR A 226 -0.10 1.45 21.45
N LEU A 227 0.43 0.22 21.55
CA LEU A 227 -0.38 -0.97 21.85
C LEU A 227 -0.82 -1.06 23.32
N LEU A 228 -0.01 -0.53 24.26
CA LEU A 228 -0.34 -0.56 25.69
C LEU A 228 -1.12 0.69 26.14
N ASN A 229 -1.11 1.77 25.36
CA ASN A 229 -1.93 2.95 25.60
C ASN A 229 -3.31 2.78 24.94
N GLN A 230 -4.35 2.53 25.75
CA GLN A 230 -5.70 2.31 25.25
C GLN A 230 -6.29 3.52 24.50
N PHE A 231 -5.90 4.75 24.84
CA PHE A 231 -6.37 5.95 24.14
C PHE A 231 -5.73 6.09 22.76
N GLU A 232 -4.42 5.83 22.66
CA GLU A 232 -3.70 5.81 21.37
C GLU A 232 -4.20 4.66 20.49
N LEU A 233 -4.40 3.46 21.06
CA LEU A 233 -4.95 2.31 20.34
C LEU A 233 -6.34 2.58 19.76
N TRP A 234 -7.21 3.25 20.52
CA TRP A 234 -8.54 3.65 20.06
C TRP A 234 -8.48 4.76 19.01
N GLY A 235 -7.60 5.75 19.19
CA GLY A 235 -7.33 6.79 18.19
C GLY A 235 -6.84 6.20 16.87
N LEU A 236 -5.88 5.29 16.93
CA LEU A 236 -5.37 4.54 15.79
C LEU A 236 -6.46 3.70 15.12
N SER A 237 -7.23 2.94 15.90
CA SER A 237 -8.32 2.10 15.36
C SER A 237 -9.37 2.94 14.64
N ASN A 238 -9.73 4.10 15.18
CA ASN A 238 -10.66 5.02 14.52
C ASN A 238 -10.04 5.62 13.25
N ALA A 239 -8.77 6.04 13.30
CA ALA A 239 -8.08 6.60 12.14
C ALA A 239 -7.95 5.59 11.00
N VAL A 240 -7.59 4.33 11.31
CA VAL A 240 -7.56 3.23 10.35
C VAL A 240 -8.93 3.00 9.72
N ALA A 241 -9.99 2.94 10.55
CA ALA A 241 -11.36 2.73 10.06
C ALA A 241 -11.85 3.87 9.14
N ASP A 242 -11.47 5.11 9.44
CA ASP A 242 -11.85 6.28 8.64
C ASP A 242 -11.00 6.40 7.34
N ALA A 243 -9.75 5.97 7.40
CA ALA A 243 -8.74 6.13 6.35
C ALA A 243 -8.76 5.04 5.28
N LEU A 244 -8.99 3.79 5.68
CA LEU A 244 -8.93 2.64 4.79
C LEU A 244 -10.30 2.27 4.23
N THR A 245 -10.31 1.92 2.95
CA THR A 245 -11.36 1.08 2.38
C THR A 245 -10.76 -0.31 2.19
N VAL A 246 -11.47 -1.34 2.63
CA VAL A 246 -11.02 -2.74 2.57
C VAL A 246 -12.00 -3.61 1.80
N ASP A 247 -11.63 -4.83 1.42
CA ASP A 247 -12.59 -5.76 0.84
C ASP A 247 -13.73 -6.12 1.83
N SER A 248 -14.80 -6.70 1.28
CA SER A 248 -16.01 -7.06 2.01
C SER A 248 -15.78 -7.97 3.22
N ASP A 249 -14.73 -8.81 3.20
CA ASP A 249 -14.48 -9.85 4.20
C ASP A 249 -13.33 -9.49 5.16
N THR A 250 -12.57 -8.44 4.86
CA THR A 250 -11.53 -7.93 5.75
C THR A 250 -12.10 -7.30 7.01
N HIS A 251 -11.50 -7.62 8.14
CA HIS A 251 -11.81 -7.03 9.43
C HIS A 251 -10.60 -6.36 10.09
N LEU A 252 -10.87 -5.60 11.16
CA LEU A 252 -9.82 -4.88 11.89
C LEU A 252 -8.73 -5.79 12.48
N TRP A 253 -9.07 -7.04 12.83
CA TRP A 253 -8.08 -8.01 13.29
C TRP A 253 -7.20 -8.55 12.16
N ASP A 254 -7.68 -8.57 10.92
CA ASP A 254 -6.88 -8.95 9.75
C ASP A 254 -5.84 -7.86 9.47
N LEU A 255 -6.25 -6.59 9.56
CA LEU A 255 -5.32 -5.44 9.54
C LEU A 255 -4.31 -5.49 10.69
N GLY A 256 -4.73 -5.92 11.88
CA GLY A 256 -3.83 -6.15 13.02
C GLY A 256 -2.80 -7.26 12.75
N ARG A 257 -3.21 -8.36 12.10
CA ARG A 257 -2.30 -9.44 11.65
C ARG A 257 -1.34 -8.96 10.57
N LEU A 258 -1.81 -8.17 9.62
CA LEU A 258 -0.98 -7.54 8.59
C LEU A 258 0.10 -6.65 9.22
N ALA A 259 -0.31 -5.73 10.11
CA ALA A 259 0.63 -4.86 10.82
C ALA A 259 1.64 -5.67 11.64
N TRP A 260 1.19 -6.73 12.31
CA TRP A 260 2.08 -7.61 13.09
C TRP A 260 3.07 -8.37 12.21
N ALA A 261 2.64 -8.87 11.05
CA ALA A 261 3.51 -9.55 10.09
C ALA A 261 4.59 -8.62 9.53
N LEU A 262 4.30 -7.31 9.44
CA LEU A 262 5.22 -6.31 8.90
C LEU A 262 6.11 -5.62 9.95
N ARG A 263 5.93 -5.91 11.24
CA ARG A 263 6.63 -5.22 12.34
C ARG A 263 8.13 -5.53 12.44
N GLY A 264 8.59 -6.65 11.90
CA GLY A 264 9.99 -7.09 12.02
C GLY A 264 10.32 -8.25 11.08
N GLY A 265 11.53 -8.25 10.53
CA GLY A 265 11.99 -9.28 9.59
C GLY A 265 11.55 -9.09 8.14
N THR A 266 10.67 -8.12 7.84
CA THR A 266 10.06 -7.94 6.52
C THR A 266 11.08 -7.80 5.39
N VAL A 267 11.00 -8.70 4.41
CA VAL A 267 11.74 -8.57 3.16
C VAL A 267 11.04 -7.54 2.29
N THR A 268 11.68 -6.41 2.08
CA THR A 268 11.17 -5.41 1.14
C THR A 268 11.85 -5.64 -0.21
N THR A 269 11.09 -5.79 -1.31
CA THR A 269 11.64 -5.82 -2.69
C THR A 269 10.76 -5.10 -3.72
N THR A 270 11.30 -4.75 -4.88
CA THR A 270 10.51 -4.30 -6.03
C THR A 270 10.39 -5.45 -7.01
N THR A 271 9.24 -5.55 -7.69
CA THR A 271 9.01 -6.56 -8.73
C THR A 271 10.11 -6.49 -9.78
N PRO A 272 10.85 -7.59 -10.05
CA PRO A 272 11.85 -7.61 -11.11
C PRO A 272 11.17 -7.52 -12.48
N THR A 273 11.80 -6.80 -13.42
CA THR A 273 11.26 -6.59 -14.77
C THR A 273 12.28 -7.01 -15.84
N ALA A 274 11.84 -7.19 -17.09
CA ALA A 274 12.73 -7.42 -18.23
C ALA A 274 13.37 -6.12 -18.78
N GLY A 275 13.33 -5.04 -18.01
CA GLY A 275 13.79 -3.72 -18.42
C GLY A 275 12.68 -2.88 -19.05
N SER A 276 13.07 -1.77 -19.67
CA SER A 276 12.13 -0.86 -20.33
C SER A 276 11.73 -1.38 -21.71
N GLU A 277 10.48 -1.15 -22.08
CA GLU A 277 9.95 -1.36 -23.41
C GLU A 277 9.08 -0.18 -23.85
N TYR A 278 8.83 -0.07 -25.16
CA TYR A 278 7.93 0.96 -25.70
C TYR A 278 6.65 0.29 -26.20
N THR A 279 5.52 0.68 -25.64
CA THR A 279 4.20 0.10 -25.92
C THR A 279 3.24 1.16 -26.46
N SER A 280 1.96 0.79 -26.66
CA SER A 280 0.90 1.76 -26.95
C SER A 280 0.74 2.83 -25.87
N ASP A 281 1.16 2.53 -24.64
CA ASP A 281 1.09 3.43 -23.48
C ASP A 281 2.40 4.21 -23.26
N GLY A 282 3.31 4.15 -24.26
CA GLY A 282 4.64 4.76 -24.22
C GLY A 282 5.67 3.93 -23.45
N ASP A 283 6.61 4.61 -22.81
CA ASP A 283 7.67 3.97 -22.01
C ASP A 283 7.05 3.14 -20.87
N SER A 284 7.27 1.84 -20.89
CA SER A 284 6.70 0.85 -19.98
C SER A 284 7.80 -0.08 -19.44
N LEU A 285 7.47 -0.90 -18.44
CA LEU A 285 8.35 -1.93 -17.91
C LEU A 285 7.88 -3.30 -18.37
N ALA A 286 8.76 -4.03 -19.03
CA ALA A 286 8.43 -5.32 -19.62
C ALA A 286 8.28 -6.41 -18.57
N TRP A 287 7.24 -7.23 -18.74
CA TRP A 287 7.13 -8.50 -18.02
C TRP A 287 8.16 -9.51 -18.54
N GLY A 288 9.01 -10.01 -17.65
CA GLY A 288 10.14 -10.88 -18.00
C GLY A 288 10.06 -12.30 -17.44
N LYS A 289 11.02 -13.14 -17.83
CA LYS A 289 11.22 -14.47 -17.23
C LYS A 289 11.49 -14.38 -15.74
N ASN A 290 12.25 -13.37 -15.31
CA ASN A 290 12.49 -13.06 -13.90
C ASN A 290 11.21 -12.65 -13.17
N THR A 291 10.32 -11.89 -13.80
CA THR A 291 9.01 -11.53 -13.25
C THR A 291 8.12 -12.77 -13.06
N THR A 292 8.03 -13.63 -14.09
CA THR A 292 7.29 -14.91 -14.01
C THR A 292 7.87 -15.82 -12.94
N GLU A 293 9.20 -15.97 -12.88
CA GLU A 293 9.86 -16.77 -11.85
C GLU A 293 9.57 -16.23 -10.45
N PHE A 294 9.67 -14.91 -10.27
CA PHE A 294 9.45 -14.25 -8.98
C PHE A 294 8.03 -14.51 -8.45
N PHE A 295 6.99 -14.26 -9.25
CA PHE A 295 5.62 -14.52 -8.79
C PHE A 295 5.28 -16.01 -8.72
N GLY A 296 5.91 -16.86 -9.54
CA GLY A 296 5.78 -18.31 -9.40
C GLY A 296 6.31 -18.84 -8.06
N LEU A 297 7.36 -18.22 -7.52
CA LEU A 297 7.85 -18.54 -6.17
C LEU A 297 6.89 -18.05 -5.09
N ILE A 298 6.32 -16.84 -5.22
CA ILE A 298 5.30 -16.32 -4.31
C ILE A 298 4.06 -17.22 -4.31
N ALA A 299 3.53 -17.58 -5.48
CA ALA A 299 2.35 -18.42 -5.63
C ALA A 299 2.54 -19.84 -5.05
N ALA A 300 3.80 -20.28 -4.92
CA ALA A 300 4.16 -21.58 -4.36
C ALA A 300 4.68 -21.49 -2.91
N ASP A 301 4.61 -20.31 -2.29
CA ASP A 301 5.16 -20.00 -0.96
C ASP A 301 6.63 -20.48 -0.80
N GLN A 302 7.46 -20.13 -1.78
CA GLN A 302 8.88 -20.49 -1.81
C GLN A 302 9.79 -19.29 -1.53
N PRO A 303 10.93 -19.50 -0.85
CA PRO A 303 11.90 -18.45 -0.60
C PRO A 303 12.39 -17.78 -1.89
N ILE A 304 12.37 -16.45 -1.91
CA ILE A 304 12.82 -15.67 -3.06
C ILE A 304 14.36 -15.61 -3.06
N PRO A 305 15.04 -16.06 -4.12
CA PRO A 305 16.49 -15.99 -4.21
C PRO A 305 16.97 -14.55 -4.31
N ALA A 306 18.11 -14.24 -3.69
CA ALA A 306 18.68 -12.89 -3.63
C ALA A 306 18.84 -12.20 -5.01
N ARG A 307 19.02 -12.97 -6.09
CA ARG A 307 19.12 -12.42 -7.46
C ARG A 307 17.83 -11.76 -7.97
N LEU A 308 16.68 -12.09 -7.37
CA LEU A 308 15.37 -11.53 -7.72
C LEU A 308 14.93 -10.45 -6.73
N LEU A 309 15.68 -10.24 -5.64
CA LEU A 309 15.43 -9.18 -4.68
C LEU A 309 16.12 -7.89 -5.13
N SER A 310 15.34 -6.82 -5.19
CA SER A 310 15.84 -5.48 -5.45
C SER A 310 15.81 -4.70 -4.13
N GLY A 311 16.99 -4.28 -3.65
CA GLY A 311 17.10 -3.38 -2.50
C GLY A 311 17.23 -4.04 -1.13
N THR A 312 18.01 -5.13 -0.99
CA THR A 312 18.54 -5.51 0.32
C THR A 312 19.34 -4.31 0.87
N PRO A 313 19.05 -3.80 2.08
CA PRO A 313 19.98 -2.92 2.76
C PRO A 313 21.29 -3.68 2.89
N GLY A 314 22.32 -3.22 2.19
CA GLY A 314 23.67 -3.58 2.54
C GLY A 314 23.87 -3.20 3.99
N THR A 315 24.29 -4.17 4.80
CA THR A 315 25.02 -3.91 6.03
C THR A 315 26.10 -2.88 5.73
N GLY A 316 25.91 -1.65 6.21
CA GLY A 316 26.83 -0.53 6.10
C GLY A 316 26.49 0.48 7.18
#